data_AF-A0A8X7WQK1-F1
#
_entry.id   AF-A0A8X7WQK1-F1
#
_cell.length_a   1.000
_cell.length_b   1.000
_cell.length_c   1.000
_cell.angle_alpha   90.00
_cell.angle_beta   90.00
_cell.angle_gamma   90.00
#
_symmetry.space_group_name_H-M   'P 1'
#
loop_
_entity.id
_entity.type
_entity.pdbx_description
1 polymer ?
#
loop_
_entity_poly.entity_id
_entity_poly.type
_entity_poly.pdbx_seq_one_letter_code
_entity_poly.pdbx_strand_id
1 'polypeptide(L)'
;MSLMNLVAACLWFLLVSSFTGADEANLNCLRSIKSQVKDPNGYLTSWVFGNQTEGYICTFSGVTCWHDDENKVLSINLAGYGLEGEFPLGINNCTDLSGLDLSRNNFSGVLPSNMTSLVPLVTTLDLSYNQFSGKIPSDLSNITFLNTLMLPHNQFTGQIPPELVLLPRLKRFSVADNQLTGPVPNFSEALKIGMESFINNKGLCGRPLDACVGPDEDMIRSGKLGAAVGAALFAPVGAFLGWFVFNGRKQKRGDLRHMFFVCFLVSFVSFFLLIRRISSQ
;
A
#
# COMPACT_ATOMS: atom_id res chain seq x y z
N MET A 1 16.06 50.83 -36.94
CA MET A 1 16.53 49.65 -36.18
C MET A 1 16.67 48.50 -37.15
N SER A 2 17.83 47.83 -37.21
CA SER A 2 17.98 46.67 -38.09
C SER A 2 17.09 45.53 -37.61
N LEU A 3 16.66 44.65 -38.53
CA LEU A 3 15.88 43.45 -38.21
C LEU A 3 16.58 42.59 -37.14
N MET A 4 17.91 42.54 -37.16
CA MET A 4 18.72 41.85 -36.14
C MET A 4 18.57 42.45 -34.73
N ASN A 5 18.50 43.78 -34.60
CA ASN A 5 18.29 44.41 -33.29
C ASN A 5 16.87 44.19 -32.75
N LEU A 6 15.88 44.07 -33.64
CA LEU A 6 14.50 43.75 -33.24
C LEU A 6 14.38 42.30 -32.76
N VAL A 7 15.01 41.36 -33.48
CA VAL A 7 15.03 39.93 -33.10
C VAL A 7 15.80 39.73 -31.80
N ALA A 8 16.94 40.39 -31.61
CA ALA A 8 17.70 40.34 -30.37
C ALA A 8 16.90 40.91 -29.18
N ALA A 9 16.21 42.05 -29.37
CA ALA A 9 15.36 42.62 -28.33
C ALA A 9 14.18 41.68 -27.99
N CYS A 10 13.50 41.10 -28.98
CA CYS A 10 12.41 40.14 -28.73
C CYS A 10 12.90 38.88 -28.01
N LEU A 11 14.06 38.32 -28.40
CA LEU A 11 14.65 37.17 -27.71
C LEU A 11 15.04 37.53 -26.27
N TRP A 12 15.58 38.72 -26.04
CA TRP A 12 15.93 39.19 -24.70
C TRP A 12 14.69 39.44 -23.84
N PHE A 13 13.64 40.05 -24.37
CA PHE A 13 12.35 40.20 -23.68
C PHE A 13 11.70 38.85 -23.37
N LEU A 14 11.72 37.89 -24.30
CA LEU A 14 11.22 36.52 -24.08
C LEU A 14 12.01 35.83 -22.97
N LEU A 15 13.35 35.91 -23.00
CA LEU A 15 14.21 35.36 -21.94
C LEU A 15 13.92 35.99 -20.57
N VAL A 16 13.84 37.32 -20.49
CA VAL A 16 13.54 38.03 -19.23
C VAL A 16 12.15 37.67 -18.70
N SER A 17 11.13 37.63 -19.57
CA SER A 17 9.76 37.26 -19.16
C SER A 17 9.63 35.79 -18.71
N SER A 18 10.40 34.88 -19.30
CA SER A 18 10.46 33.48 -18.83
C SER A 18 11.14 33.35 -17.46
N PHE A 19 12.11 34.21 -17.16
CA PHE A 19 12.84 34.21 -15.90
C PHE A 19 11.97 34.73 -14.74
N THR A 20 11.26 35.85 -14.95
CA THR A 20 10.36 36.39 -13.92
C THR A 20 9.14 35.50 -13.66
N GLY A 21 8.61 34.84 -14.69
CA GLY A 21 7.44 33.96 -14.56
C GLY A 21 7.71 32.65 -13.82
N ALA A 22 8.92 32.08 -13.96
CA ALA A 22 9.31 30.84 -13.27
C ALA A 22 9.48 31.07 -11.75
N ASP A 23 10.03 32.23 -11.37
CA ASP A 23 10.19 32.61 -9.96
C ASP A 23 8.83 32.84 -9.28
N GLU A 24 7.88 33.47 -9.99
CA GLU A 24 6.52 33.69 -9.49
C GLU A 24 5.74 32.36 -9.32
N ALA A 25 5.91 31.40 -10.23
CA ALA A 25 5.25 30.09 -10.15
C ALA A 25 5.72 29.29 -8.92
N ASN A 26 7.02 29.25 -8.66
CA ASN A 26 7.59 28.56 -7.50
C ASN A 26 7.17 29.22 -6.17
N LEU A 27 7.11 30.55 -6.11
CA LEU A 27 6.58 31.28 -4.95
C LEU A 27 5.10 30.95 -4.71
N ASN A 28 4.28 30.95 -5.77
CA ASN A 28 2.87 30.61 -5.69
C ASN A 28 2.64 29.15 -5.28
N CYS A 29 3.52 28.24 -5.70
CA CYS A 29 3.50 26.85 -5.25
C CYS A 29 3.65 26.76 -3.73
N LEU A 30 4.73 27.31 -3.17
CA LEU A 30 5.00 27.23 -1.72
C LEU A 30 3.93 27.98 -0.91
N ARG A 31 3.43 29.11 -1.41
CA ARG A 31 2.33 29.86 -0.78
C ARG A 31 1.04 29.03 -0.73
N SER A 32 0.71 28.35 -1.83
CA SER A 32 -0.48 27.50 -1.94
C SER A 32 -0.36 26.24 -1.07
N ILE A 33 0.83 25.62 -0.98
CA ILE A 33 1.08 24.51 -0.05
C ILE A 33 0.87 24.99 1.38
N LYS A 34 1.48 26.12 1.79
CA LYS A 34 1.36 26.65 3.14
C LYS A 34 -0.09 26.98 3.54
N SER A 35 -0.93 27.40 2.59
CA SER A 35 -2.35 27.70 2.89
C SER A 35 -3.23 26.45 3.02
N GLN A 36 -2.80 25.31 2.47
CA GLN A 36 -3.56 24.06 2.48
C GLN A 36 -3.12 23.11 3.61
N VAL A 37 -1.86 23.20 4.03
CA VAL A 37 -1.29 22.36 5.08
C VAL A 37 -1.50 23.01 6.45
N LYS A 38 -2.01 22.22 7.40
CA LYS A 38 -2.08 22.64 8.79
C LYS A 38 -0.80 22.24 9.51
N ASP A 39 -0.13 23.22 10.11
CA ASP A 39 1.16 23.06 10.79
C ASP A 39 1.02 23.35 12.29
N PRO A 40 0.61 22.36 13.10
CA PRO A 40 0.40 22.55 14.53
C PRO A 40 1.69 22.81 15.31
N ASN A 41 2.84 22.43 14.76
CA ASN A 41 4.14 22.48 15.44
C ASN A 41 5.01 23.68 15.00
N GLY A 42 4.58 24.45 13.99
CA GLY A 42 5.27 25.66 13.53
C GLY A 42 6.53 25.39 12.69
N TYR A 43 6.66 24.23 12.06
CA TYR A 43 7.81 23.92 11.20
C TYR A 43 7.84 24.74 9.90
N LEU A 44 6.70 25.22 9.43
CA LEU A 44 6.55 26.07 8.24
C LEU A 44 6.63 27.57 8.57
N THR A 45 7.05 27.94 9.78
CA THR A 45 7.20 29.35 10.19
C THR A 45 8.23 30.10 9.35
N SER A 46 9.28 29.41 8.87
CA SER A 46 10.30 30.00 7.99
C SER A 46 9.77 30.40 6.62
N TRP A 47 8.62 29.88 6.20
CA TRP A 47 8.03 30.15 4.88
C TRP A 47 7.33 31.52 4.88
N VAL A 48 8.11 32.60 4.95
CA VAL A 48 7.61 33.97 5.01
C VAL A 48 7.61 34.58 3.61
N PHE A 49 6.46 35.04 3.15
CA PHE A 49 6.30 35.68 1.84
C PHE A 49 6.12 37.19 2.05
N GLY A 50 7.08 38.02 1.61
CA GLY A 50 7.10 39.47 1.83
C GLY A 50 7.56 40.27 0.61
N ASN A 51 7.66 41.59 0.72
CA ASN A 51 8.01 42.45 -0.44
C ASN A 51 9.46 42.26 -0.97
N GLN A 52 10.29 41.45 -0.29
CA GLN A 52 11.66 41.09 -0.69
C GLN A 52 11.87 39.57 -0.84
N THR A 53 10.82 38.76 -1.06
CA THR A 53 10.99 37.30 -1.20
C THR A 53 11.63 36.81 -2.50
N GLU A 54 12.00 37.68 -3.43
CA GLU A 54 12.81 37.28 -4.59
C GLU A 54 14.19 36.81 -4.12
N GLY A 55 14.42 35.49 -4.14
CA GLY A 55 15.75 34.89 -3.98
C GLY A 55 16.01 34.07 -2.71
N TYR A 56 15.06 33.95 -1.77
CA TYR A 56 15.33 33.26 -0.48
C TYR A 56 14.44 32.05 -0.18
N ILE A 57 13.63 31.55 -1.13
CA ILE A 57 12.77 30.38 -0.88
C ILE A 57 13.58 29.11 -0.61
N CYS A 58 14.83 29.06 -1.06
CA CYS A 58 15.75 27.94 -0.84
C CYS A 58 16.20 27.82 0.62
N THR A 59 15.99 28.86 1.43
CA THR A 59 16.25 28.83 2.88
C THR A 59 15.07 28.32 3.69
N PHE A 60 13.92 28.09 3.05
CA PHE A 60 12.74 27.60 3.75
C PHE A 60 12.96 26.17 4.25
N SER A 61 12.52 25.90 5.47
CA SER A 61 12.58 24.58 6.07
C SER A 61 11.95 23.55 5.14
N GLY A 62 12.74 22.55 4.76
CA GLY A 62 12.30 21.48 3.87
C GLY A 62 12.28 21.81 2.38
N VAL A 63 12.73 22.99 1.95
CA VAL A 63 12.84 23.34 0.52
C VAL A 63 14.30 23.22 0.10
N THR A 64 14.54 22.59 -1.05
CA THR A 64 15.86 22.56 -1.70
C THR A 64 15.68 23.02 -3.13
N CYS A 65 16.57 23.89 -3.60
CA CYS A 65 16.56 24.43 -4.95
C CYS A 65 17.60 23.73 -5.84
N TRP A 66 17.49 23.91 -7.15
CA TRP A 66 18.48 23.42 -8.12
C TRP A 66 19.85 24.09 -7.97
N HIS A 67 19.84 25.38 -7.60
CA HIS A 67 21.01 26.15 -7.20
C HIS A 67 20.59 27.08 -6.06
N ASP A 68 21.51 27.43 -5.16
CA ASP A 68 21.20 28.27 -3.99
C ASP A 68 20.78 29.71 -4.37
N ASP A 69 21.10 30.13 -5.60
CA ASP A 69 20.84 31.47 -6.13
C ASP A 69 19.63 31.52 -7.11
N GLU A 70 18.91 30.40 -7.28
CA GLU A 70 17.72 30.33 -8.15
C GLU A 70 16.47 29.97 -7.37
N ASN A 71 15.32 30.60 -7.67
CA ASN A 71 14.04 30.26 -7.05
C ASN A 71 13.38 29.01 -7.69
N LYS A 72 14.16 28.03 -8.14
CA LYS A 72 13.65 26.79 -8.74
C LYS A 72 13.68 25.66 -7.73
N VAL A 73 12.50 25.27 -7.25
CA VAL A 73 12.35 24.21 -6.25
C VAL A 73 12.68 22.85 -6.89
N LEU A 74 13.77 22.23 -6.43
CA LEU A 74 14.19 20.89 -6.82
C LEU A 74 13.45 19.83 -6.01
N SER A 75 13.37 20.01 -4.69
CA SER A 75 12.71 19.05 -3.82
C SER A 75 12.08 19.70 -2.59
N ILE A 76 10.97 19.12 -2.15
CA ILE A 76 10.29 19.46 -0.90
C ILE A 76 10.34 18.24 0.01
N ASN A 77 11.01 18.39 1.15
CA ASN A 77 11.11 17.39 2.21
C ASN A 77 10.51 17.97 3.50
N LEU A 78 9.29 17.56 3.80
CA LEU A 78 8.55 17.95 5.00
C LEU A 78 8.34 16.75 5.92
N ALA A 79 9.25 15.78 5.88
CA ALA A 79 9.10 14.54 6.62
C ALA A 79 9.15 14.77 8.13
N GLY A 80 8.22 14.16 8.88
CA GLY A 80 8.28 14.15 10.35
C GLY A 80 7.88 15.46 11.04
N TYR A 81 7.22 16.39 10.34
CA TYR A 81 6.85 17.70 10.89
C TYR A 81 5.50 17.68 11.65
N GLY A 82 4.79 16.55 11.62
CA GLY A 82 3.46 16.42 12.22
C GLY A 82 2.41 17.25 11.49
N LEU A 83 2.61 17.48 10.20
CA LEU A 83 1.70 18.25 9.35
C LEU A 83 0.38 17.50 9.15
N GLU A 84 -0.71 18.26 9.08
CA GLU A 84 -2.07 17.77 8.91
C GLU A 84 -2.69 18.34 7.63
N GLY A 85 -3.79 17.72 7.18
CA GLY A 85 -4.55 18.15 6.00
C GLY A 85 -4.68 17.02 4.98
N GLU A 86 -5.04 17.38 3.75
CA GLU A 86 -5.03 16.47 2.60
C GLU A 86 -3.74 16.65 1.78
N PHE A 87 -3.61 15.92 0.67
CA PHE A 87 -2.51 16.11 -0.26
C PHE A 87 -2.54 17.55 -0.83
N PRO A 88 -1.47 18.35 -0.69
CA PRO A 88 -1.50 19.76 -1.08
C PRO A 88 -1.50 19.91 -2.60
N LEU A 89 -2.65 20.29 -3.17
CA LEU A 89 -2.87 20.47 -4.61
C LEU A 89 -2.02 21.60 -5.19
N GLY A 90 -1.62 22.57 -4.36
CA GLY A 90 -0.74 23.69 -4.76
C GLY A 90 0.63 23.26 -5.30
N ILE A 91 1.02 22.00 -5.09
CA ILE A 91 2.26 21.41 -5.62
C ILE A 91 2.35 21.46 -7.15
N ASN A 92 1.22 21.54 -7.84
CA ASN A 92 1.15 21.61 -9.30
C ASN A 92 1.85 22.85 -9.90
N ASN A 93 2.04 23.89 -9.10
CA ASN A 93 2.74 25.10 -9.51
C ASN A 93 4.27 25.00 -9.38
N CYS A 94 4.79 23.95 -8.70
CA CYS A 94 6.23 23.70 -8.60
C CYS A 94 6.69 22.93 -9.86
N THR A 95 6.86 23.64 -10.97
CA THR A 95 7.09 23.05 -12.30
C THR A 95 8.36 22.21 -12.42
N ASP A 96 9.38 22.50 -11.61
CA ASP A 96 10.69 21.85 -11.65
C ASP A 96 10.91 20.81 -10.55
N LEU A 97 9.84 20.45 -9.81
CA LEU A 97 9.91 19.55 -8.67
C LEU A 97 10.26 18.13 -9.09
N SER A 98 11.36 17.62 -8.55
CA SER A 98 11.88 16.27 -8.79
C SER A 98 11.74 15.36 -7.57
N GLY A 99 11.69 15.91 -6.35
CA GLY A 99 11.54 15.14 -5.12
C GLY A 99 10.43 15.66 -4.22
N LEU A 100 9.54 14.78 -3.76
CA LEU A 100 8.50 15.09 -2.79
C LEU A 100 8.51 14.04 -1.69
N ASP A 101 8.86 14.47 -0.48
CA ASP A 101 8.79 13.67 0.74
C ASP A 101 7.86 14.35 1.74
N LEU A 102 6.69 13.74 1.94
CA LEU A 102 5.68 14.14 2.93
C LEU A 102 5.54 13.07 4.02
N SER A 103 6.51 12.17 4.14
CA SER A 103 6.42 11.00 5.01
C SER A 103 6.37 11.34 6.50
N ARG A 104 5.88 10.42 7.32
CA ARG A 104 5.85 10.56 8.79
C ARG A 104 5.10 11.81 9.26
N ASN A 105 3.96 12.09 8.65
CA ASN A 105 3.08 13.19 9.02
C ASN A 105 1.67 12.64 9.34
N ASN A 106 0.70 13.53 9.49
CA ASN A 106 -0.69 13.23 9.75
C ASN A 106 -1.59 13.61 8.54
N PHE A 107 -1.04 13.58 7.31
CA PHE A 107 -1.85 13.81 6.11
C PHE A 107 -2.90 12.71 5.94
N SER A 108 -4.08 13.08 5.47
CA SER A 108 -5.27 12.22 5.39
C SER A 108 -6.03 12.45 4.08
N GLY A 109 -7.22 11.86 3.95
CA GLY A 109 -8.03 11.97 2.73
C GLY A 109 -7.57 11.02 1.63
N VAL A 110 -8.05 11.23 0.41
CA VAL A 110 -7.71 10.41 -0.76
C VAL A 110 -6.63 11.09 -1.59
N LEU A 111 -5.79 10.31 -2.27
CA LEU A 111 -4.89 10.88 -3.26
C LEU A 111 -5.68 11.39 -4.47
N PRO A 112 -5.35 12.58 -5.01
CA PRO A 112 -5.99 13.12 -6.20
C PRO A 112 -5.90 12.14 -7.38
N SER A 113 -6.95 12.02 -8.20
CA SER A 113 -6.94 11.10 -9.34
C SER A 113 -6.01 11.54 -10.49
N ASN A 114 -5.59 12.80 -10.51
CA ASN A 114 -4.78 13.45 -11.54
C ASN A 114 -3.33 13.70 -11.06
N MET A 115 -2.72 12.72 -10.39
CA MET A 115 -1.37 12.84 -9.82
C MET A 115 -0.32 13.31 -10.85
N THR A 116 -0.41 12.87 -12.10
CA THR A 116 0.54 13.25 -13.16
C THR A 116 0.45 14.73 -13.50
N SER A 117 -0.73 15.36 -13.37
CA SER A 117 -0.84 16.81 -13.53
C SER A 117 -0.29 17.59 -12.33
N LEU A 118 -0.25 16.98 -11.14
CA LEU A 118 0.25 17.62 -9.93
C LEU A 118 1.78 17.50 -9.81
N VAL A 119 2.34 16.35 -10.17
CA VAL A 119 3.77 16.04 -9.97
C VAL A 119 4.39 15.33 -11.18
N PRO A 120 4.35 15.92 -12.40
CA PRO A 120 4.71 15.24 -13.65
C PRO A 120 6.18 14.79 -13.75
N LEU A 121 7.09 15.51 -13.09
CA LEU A 121 8.54 15.31 -13.18
C LEU A 121 9.15 14.63 -11.94
N VAL A 122 8.33 14.26 -10.97
CA VAL A 122 8.81 13.71 -9.71
C VAL A 122 9.47 12.34 -9.92
N THR A 123 10.69 12.23 -9.41
CA THR A 123 11.49 11.01 -9.41
C THR A 123 11.38 10.24 -8.09
N THR A 124 11.07 10.92 -7.00
CA THR A 124 10.88 10.33 -5.67
C THR A 124 9.62 10.89 -5.04
N LEU A 125 8.65 10.00 -4.80
CA LEU A 125 7.42 10.30 -4.08
C LEU A 125 7.36 9.42 -2.83
N ASP A 126 7.57 10.02 -1.65
CA ASP A 126 7.42 9.35 -0.36
C ASP A 126 6.26 9.94 0.43
N LEU A 127 5.22 9.12 0.61
CA LEU A 127 4.01 9.43 1.36
C LEU A 127 3.85 8.48 2.55
N SER A 128 4.91 7.76 2.91
CA SER A 128 4.87 6.72 3.94
C SER A 128 4.52 7.28 5.33
N TYR A 129 3.97 6.44 6.20
CA TYR A 129 3.62 6.84 7.58
C TYR A 129 2.71 8.07 7.62
N ASN A 130 1.56 7.97 6.98
CA ASN A 130 0.49 8.97 7.00
C ASN A 130 -0.86 8.26 7.20
N GLN A 131 -1.96 8.98 6.99
CA GLN A 131 -3.33 8.50 7.09
C GLN A 131 -4.07 8.59 5.75
N PHE A 132 -3.35 8.57 4.62
CA PHE A 132 -3.98 8.57 3.30
C PHE A 132 -4.83 7.31 3.11
N SER A 133 -5.98 7.48 2.46
CA SER A 133 -7.03 6.46 2.33
C SER A 133 -7.54 6.35 0.90
N GLY A 134 -8.49 5.45 0.66
CA GLY A 134 -9.05 5.20 -0.66
C GLY A 134 -8.09 4.40 -1.56
N LYS A 135 -8.31 4.43 -2.88
CA LYS A 135 -7.50 3.68 -3.84
C LYS A 135 -6.22 4.42 -4.19
N ILE A 136 -5.16 3.68 -4.49
CA ILE A 136 -3.97 4.22 -5.16
C ILE A 136 -4.38 4.65 -6.58
N PRO A 137 -4.21 5.91 -7.00
CA PRO A 137 -4.57 6.36 -8.34
C PRO A 137 -3.75 5.63 -9.41
N SER A 138 -4.40 5.04 -10.42
CA SER A 138 -3.70 4.43 -11.55
C SER A 138 -2.89 5.45 -12.35
N ASP A 139 -3.30 6.72 -12.33
CA ASP A 139 -2.59 7.82 -13.00
C ASP A 139 -1.13 7.99 -12.53
N LEU A 140 -0.76 7.47 -11.35
CA LEU A 140 0.64 7.40 -10.92
C LEU A 140 1.54 6.66 -11.94
N SER A 141 0.99 5.74 -12.75
CA SER A 141 1.73 5.06 -13.81
C SER A 141 2.20 5.97 -14.95
N ASN A 142 1.62 7.18 -15.06
CA ASN A 142 1.96 8.14 -16.11
C ASN A 142 3.11 9.07 -15.70
N ILE A 143 3.57 9.02 -14.44
CA ILE A 143 4.76 9.74 -13.96
C ILE A 143 6.02 8.99 -14.39
N THR A 144 6.36 9.07 -15.68
CA THR A 144 7.42 8.26 -16.31
C THR A 144 8.83 8.43 -15.72
N PHE A 145 9.06 9.50 -14.94
CA PHE A 145 10.33 9.79 -14.26
C PHE A 145 10.47 9.11 -12.89
N LEU A 146 9.41 8.49 -12.38
CA LEU A 146 9.36 7.96 -11.03
C LEU A 146 10.34 6.80 -10.83
N ASN A 147 11.30 6.99 -9.94
CA ASN A 147 12.28 5.98 -9.50
C ASN A 147 11.88 5.34 -8.18
N THR A 148 11.28 6.11 -7.28
CA THR A 148 10.94 5.70 -5.92
C THR A 148 9.50 6.08 -5.61
N LEU A 149 8.67 5.09 -5.27
CA LEU A 149 7.30 5.27 -4.82
C LEU A 149 7.10 4.55 -3.47
N MET A 150 7.01 5.32 -2.40
CA MET A 150 6.87 4.79 -1.04
C MET A 150 5.51 5.18 -0.48
N LEU A 151 4.64 4.18 -0.29
CA LEU A 151 3.31 4.33 0.29
C LEU A 151 3.08 3.52 1.60
N PRO A 152 4.09 2.91 2.27
CA PRO A 152 3.80 2.04 3.40
C PRO A 152 3.25 2.79 4.61
N HIS A 153 2.56 2.08 5.50
CA HIS A 153 1.92 2.65 6.69
C HIS A 153 0.93 3.77 6.35
N ASN A 154 -0.11 3.41 5.59
CA ASN A 154 -1.25 4.26 5.27
C ASN A 154 -2.54 3.43 5.39
N GLN A 155 -3.66 3.96 4.90
CA GLN A 155 -4.97 3.33 4.92
C GLN A 155 -5.48 3.08 3.49
N PHE A 156 -4.59 2.85 2.52
CA PHE A 156 -4.98 2.57 1.13
C PHE A 156 -5.76 1.26 1.02
N THR A 157 -6.82 1.26 0.22
CA THR A 157 -7.73 0.15 -0.02
C THR A 157 -7.82 -0.18 -1.52
N GLY A 158 -8.49 -1.28 -1.86
CA GLY A 158 -8.63 -1.72 -3.25
C GLY A 158 -7.38 -2.44 -3.76
N GLN A 159 -7.19 -2.47 -5.07
CA GLN A 159 -6.07 -3.15 -5.72
C GLN A 159 -4.88 -2.21 -5.90
N ILE A 160 -3.68 -2.78 -5.94
CA ILE A 160 -2.51 -2.09 -6.49
C ILE A 160 -2.76 -1.91 -7.99
N PRO A 161 -2.71 -0.69 -8.55
CA PRO A 161 -2.97 -0.49 -9.97
C PRO A 161 -1.99 -1.30 -10.82
N PRO A 162 -2.48 -2.20 -11.69
CA PRO A 162 -1.61 -3.03 -12.51
C PRO A 162 -0.76 -2.19 -13.48
N GLU A 163 -1.18 -0.98 -13.82
CA GLU A 163 -0.46 -0.05 -14.68
C GLU A 163 0.88 0.40 -14.08
N LEU A 164 1.08 0.29 -12.76
CA LEU A 164 2.37 0.63 -12.13
C LEU A 164 3.54 -0.21 -12.64
N VAL A 165 3.29 -1.39 -13.21
CA VAL A 165 4.33 -2.22 -13.84
C VAL A 165 4.92 -1.58 -15.11
N LEU A 166 4.23 -0.60 -15.68
CA LEU A 166 4.65 0.12 -16.89
C LEU A 166 5.64 1.25 -16.60
N LEU A 167 5.88 1.59 -15.33
CA LEU A 167 6.81 2.66 -14.95
C LEU A 167 8.25 2.27 -15.33
N PRO A 168 8.85 2.93 -16.34
CA PRO A 168 10.09 2.45 -16.98
C PRO A 168 11.33 2.64 -16.10
N ARG A 169 11.24 3.50 -15.08
CA ARG A 169 12.37 3.90 -14.23
C ARG A 169 12.21 3.50 -12.77
N LEU A 170 11.11 2.86 -12.41
CA LEU A 170 10.85 2.46 -11.04
C LEU A 170 12.00 1.56 -10.54
N LYS A 171 12.44 1.77 -9.31
CA LYS A 171 13.54 1.01 -8.68
C LYS A 171 13.22 0.65 -7.24
N ARG A 172 12.45 1.49 -6.56
CA ARG A 172 12.01 1.30 -5.18
C ARG A 172 10.51 1.48 -5.11
N PHE A 173 9.84 0.49 -4.56
CA PHE A 173 8.40 0.46 -4.41
C PHE A 173 8.03 -0.24 -3.11
N SER A 174 7.14 0.35 -2.32
CA SER A 174 6.55 -0.32 -1.17
C SER A 174 5.14 0.19 -0.90
N VAL A 175 4.26 -0.74 -0.59
CA VAL A 175 2.86 -0.54 -0.18
C VAL A 175 2.54 -1.33 1.11
N ALA A 176 3.56 -1.75 1.84
CA ALA A 176 3.41 -2.50 3.08
C ALA A 176 2.52 -1.78 4.09
N ASP A 177 1.90 -2.51 5.01
CA ASP A 177 1.12 -1.89 6.09
C ASP A 177 -0.01 -0.97 5.58
N ASN A 178 -0.86 -1.53 4.72
CA ASN A 178 -2.06 -0.90 4.19
C ASN A 178 -3.25 -1.88 4.26
N GLN A 179 -4.37 -1.54 3.63
CA GLN A 179 -5.59 -2.35 3.56
C GLN A 179 -5.86 -2.81 2.12
N LEU A 180 -4.80 -3.06 1.34
CA LEU A 180 -4.89 -3.45 -0.06
C LEU A 180 -5.33 -4.91 -0.22
N THR A 181 -5.92 -5.18 -1.39
CA THR A 181 -6.58 -6.44 -1.74
C THR A 181 -6.27 -6.85 -3.17
N GLY A 182 -6.44 -8.14 -3.49
CA GLY A 182 -6.28 -8.67 -4.84
C GLY A 182 -4.84 -9.08 -5.18
N PRO A 183 -4.60 -9.44 -6.45
CA PRO A 183 -3.30 -9.94 -6.86
C PRO A 183 -2.24 -8.82 -6.89
N VAL A 184 -1.03 -9.14 -6.44
CA VAL A 184 0.16 -8.30 -6.64
C VAL A 184 0.46 -8.23 -8.15
N PRO A 185 0.58 -7.02 -8.73
CA PRO A 185 0.95 -6.87 -10.14
C PRO A 185 2.32 -7.51 -10.44
N ASN A 186 2.45 -8.06 -11.65
CA ASN A 186 3.67 -8.72 -12.07
C ASN A 186 4.75 -7.70 -12.46
N PHE A 187 5.44 -7.15 -11.46
CA PHE A 187 6.61 -6.30 -11.67
C PHE A 187 7.77 -7.12 -12.28
N SER A 188 8.57 -6.47 -13.13
CA SER A 188 9.77 -7.10 -13.71
C SER A 188 10.68 -7.67 -12.61
N GLU A 189 11.13 -8.91 -12.75
CA GLU A 189 12.06 -9.56 -11.81
C GLU A 189 13.37 -8.77 -11.63
N ALA A 190 13.75 -7.96 -12.63
CA ALA A 190 14.91 -7.08 -12.57
C ALA A 190 14.79 -5.98 -11.49
N LEU A 191 13.57 -5.60 -11.11
CA LEU A 191 13.31 -4.60 -10.07
C LEU A 191 13.65 -5.11 -8.67
N LYS A 192 13.69 -6.43 -8.48
CA LYS A 192 13.97 -7.08 -7.19
C LYS A 192 13.15 -6.51 -6.02
N ILE A 193 11.87 -6.20 -6.26
CA ILE A 193 10.95 -5.78 -5.20
C ILE A 193 10.70 -6.99 -4.29
N GLY A 194 11.15 -6.90 -3.05
CA GLY A 194 11.03 -8.00 -2.10
C GLY A 194 9.63 -8.12 -1.49
N MET A 195 9.43 -9.22 -0.77
CA MET A 195 8.16 -9.53 -0.09
C MET A 195 7.78 -8.45 0.94
N GLU A 196 8.78 -7.84 1.58
CA GLU A 196 8.66 -6.76 2.55
C GLU A 196 7.92 -5.53 2.02
N SER A 197 7.89 -5.33 0.69
CA SER A 197 7.15 -4.23 0.07
C SER A 197 5.63 -4.43 0.07
N PHE A 198 5.15 -5.63 0.41
CA PHE A 198 3.73 -6.00 0.31
C PHE A 198 3.13 -6.55 1.61
N ILE A 199 3.95 -6.79 2.64
CA ILE A 199 3.50 -7.36 3.92
C ILE A 199 2.43 -6.50 4.60
N ASN A 200 1.72 -7.11 5.56
CA ASN A 200 0.69 -6.45 6.36
C ASN A 200 -0.48 -5.87 5.55
N ASN A 201 -0.72 -6.39 4.34
CA ASN A 201 -1.94 -6.19 3.57
C ASN A 201 -2.70 -7.52 3.48
N LYS A 202 -3.68 -7.74 4.36
CA LYS A 202 -4.35 -9.04 4.53
C LYS A 202 -5.02 -9.57 3.26
N GLY A 203 -5.42 -8.70 2.34
CA GLY A 203 -6.10 -9.09 1.11
C GLY A 203 -5.19 -9.26 -0.11
N LEU A 204 -3.90 -8.95 0.01
CA LEU A 204 -2.96 -9.13 -1.10
C LEU A 204 -2.54 -10.60 -1.23
N CYS A 205 -2.37 -11.04 -2.46
CA CYS A 205 -1.93 -12.39 -2.81
C CYS A 205 -1.18 -12.39 -4.16
N GLY A 206 -0.58 -13.51 -4.55
CA GLY A 206 0.25 -13.61 -5.75
C GLY A 206 1.70 -13.19 -5.50
N ARG A 207 2.62 -13.66 -6.35
CA ARG A 207 4.07 -13.47 -6.16
C ARG A 207 4.40 -11.97 -5.96
N PRO A 208 5.24 -11.62 -4.97
CA PRO A 208 6.06 -12.49 -4.13
C PRO A 208 5.37 -13.06 -2.87
N LEU A 209 4.08 -12.81 -2.66
CA LEU A 209 3.28 -13.37 -1.57
C LEU A 209 2.75 -14.77 -1.92
N ASP A 210 1.99 -15.35 -0.99
CA ASP A 210 1.25 -16.60 -1.19
C ASP A 210 0.27 -16.51 -2.37
N ALA A 211 0.06 -17.63 -3.06
CA ALA A 211 -0.83 -17.68 -4.21
C ALA A 211 -2.26 -17.23 -3.85
N CYS A 212 -2.93 -16.56 -4.79
CA CYS A 212 -4.32 -16.20 -4.64
C CYS A 212 -5.19 -17.46 -4.60
N VAL A 213 -5.87 -17.68 -3.47
CA VAL A 213 -6.82 -18.77 -3.31
C VAL A 213 -8.11 -18.40 -4.05
N GLY A 214 -8.44 -19.18 -5.08
CA GLY A 214 -9.72 -19.04 -5.78
C GLY A 214 -10.89 -19.54 -4.91
N PRO A 215 -12.13 -19.13 -5.21
CA PRO A 215 -13.31 -19.51 -4.43
C PRO A 215 -13.55 -21.03 -4.31
N ASP A 216 -12.95 -21.86 -5.17
CA ASP A 216 -13.14 -23.31 -5.19
C ASP A 216 -12.27 -24.09 -4.18
N GLU A 217 -11.16 -23.52 -3.71
CA GLU A 217 -10.23 -24.24 -2.82
C GLU A 217 -10.67 -24.28 -1.35
N ASP A 218 -11.45 -23.30 -0.89
CA ASP A 218 -11.98 -23.28 0.48
C ASP A 218 -12.99 -24.41 0.73
N MET A 219 -13.75 -24.78 -0.30
CA MET A 219 -14.68 -25.93 -0.25
C MET A 219 -13.92 -27.26 -0.19
N ILE A 220 -12.82 -27.39 -0.93
CA ILE A 220 -12.00 -28.62 -0.95
C ILE A 220 -11.21 -28.78 0.35
N ARG A 221 -10.66 -27.69 0.92
CA ARG A 221 -9.92 -27.72 2.19
C ARG A 221 -10.83 -28.07 3.36
N SER A 222 -12.03 -27.47 3.40
CA SER A 222 -13.07 -27.79 4.39
C SER A 222 -13.57 -29.23 4.23
N GLY A 223 -13.75 -29.70 2.98
CA GLY A 223 -14.12 -31.07 2.68
C GLY A 223 -13.07 -32.11 3.10
N LYS A 224 -11.77 -31.82 2.89
CA LYS A 224 -10.66 -32.68 3.33
C LYS A 224 -10.58 -32.76 4.86
N LEU A 225 -10.77 -31.64 5.57
CA LEU A 225 -10.77 -31.63 7.02
C LEU A 225 -11.99 -32.40 7.58
N GLY A 226 -13.18 -32.18 7.02
CA GLY A 226 -14.39 -32.91 7.38
C GLY A 226 -14.26 -34.42 7.14
N ALA A 227 -13.68 -34.84 6.01
CA ALA A 227 -13.43 -36.24 5.70
C ALA A 227 -12.39 -36.88 6.65
N ALA A 228 -11.32 -36.16 7.01
CA ALA A 228 -10.31 -36.65 7.95
C ALA A 228 -10.86 -36.83 9.37
N VAL A 229 -11.65 -35.86 9.86
CA VAL A 229 -12.34 -35.96 11.16
C VAL A 229 -13.36 -37.10 11.15
N GLY A 230 -14.15 -37.23 10.07
CA GLY A 230 -15.08 -38.34 9.90
C GLY A 230 -14.38 -39.70 9.91
N ALA A 231 -13.29 -39.87 9.16
CA ALA A 231 -12.52 -41.11 9.12
C ALA A 231 -11.93 -41.45 10.51
N ALA A 232 -11.39 -40.47 11.24
CA ALA A 232 -10.85 -40.68 12.58
C ALA A 232 -11.93 -41.14 13.59
N LEU A 233 -13.16 -40.67 13.45
CA LEU A 233 -14.27 -41.04 14.33
C LEU A 233 -14.89 -42.40 13.96
N PHE A 234 -15.06 -42.69 12.67
CA PHE A 234 -15.85 -43.84 12.22
C PHE A 234 -15.03 -45.08 11.84
N ALA A 235 -13.75 -44.92 11.46
CA ALA A 235 -12.89 -46.07 11.13
C ALA A 235 -12.68 -47.04 12.32
N PRO A 236 -12.49 -46.58 13.58
CA PRO A 236 -12.38 -47.48 14.73
C PRO A 236 -13.66 -48.29 14.98
N VAL A 237 -14.82 -47.66 14.78
CA VAL A 237 -16.14 -48.30 14.93
C VAL A 237 -16.35 -49.36 13.86
N GLY A 238 -16.02 -49.03 12.60
CA GLY A 238 -16.10 -49.97 11.48
C GLY A 238 -15.16 -51.17 11.66
N ALA A 239 -13.92 -50.94 12.12
CA ALA A 239 -12.97 -52.00 12.42
C ALA A 239 -13.44 -52.89 13.58
N PHE A 240 -14.01 -52.30 14.64
CA PHE A 240 -14.56 -53.04 15.77
C PHE A 240 -15.76 -53.90 15.37
N LEU A 241 -16.72 -53.35 14.61
CA LEU A 241 -17.88 -54.10 14.10
C LEU A 241 -17.46 -55.21 13.15
N GLY A 242 -16.50 -54.94 12.25
CA GLY A 242 -15.94 -55.93 11.34
C GLY A 242 -15.28 -57.09 12.09
N TRP A 243 -14.45 -56.79 13.09
CA TRP A 243 -13.84 -57.80 13.97
C TRP A 243 -14.89 -58.61 14.73
N PHE A 244 -15.94 -57.97 15.25
CA PHE A 244 -17.02 -58.63 15.99
C PHE A 244 -17.83 -59.60 15.11
N VAL A 245 -18.14 -59.21 13.86
CA VAL A 245 -18.85 -60.07 12.90
C VAL A 245 -17.98 -61.22 12.43
N PHE A 246 -16.70 -60.98 12.17
CA PHE A 246 -15.79 -62.00 11.65
C PHE A 246 -15.40 -63.03 12.72
N ASN A 247 -15.13 -62.58 13.95
CA ASN A 247 -14.87 -63.48 15.08
C ASN A 247 -16.14 -64.06 15.71
N GLY A 248 -17.32 -63.48 15.46
CA GLY A 248 -18.61 -64.03 15.86
C GLY A 248 -18.93 -65.39 15.23
N ARG A 249 -18.24 -65.78 14.16
CA ARG A 249 -18.39 -67.09 13.51
C ARG A 249 -17.54 -68.21 14.12
N LYS A 250 -16.65 -67.92 15.08
CA LYS A 250 -15.86 -68.95 15.80
C LYS A 250 -16.23 -69.00 17.29
N GLN A 251 -17.04 -70.00 17.63
CA GLN A 251 -17.07 -70.75 18.90
C GLN A 251 -17.96 -70.28 20.09
N LYS A 252 -18.47 -71.31 20.78
CA LYS A 252 -19.57 -71.43 21.75
C LYS A 252 -19.30 -70.86 23.16
N ARG A 253 -20.39 -70.36 23.77
CA ARG A 253 -20.83 -70.32 25.18
C ARG A 253 -19.79 -69.98 26.28
N GLY A 254 -19.93 -68.80 26.87
CA GLY A 254 -19.26 -68.36 28.11
C GLY A 254 -19.37 -66.84 28.28
N ASP A 255 -19.95 -66.41 29.39
CA ASP A 255 -20.59 -65.12 29.63
C ASP A 255 -19.62 -63.97 29.96
N LEU A 256 -18.86 -63.50 28.95
CA LEU A 256 -18.00 -62.29 29.07
C LEU A 256 -18.32 -61.22 28.03
N ARG A 257 -19.07 -61.57 26.97
CA ARG A 257 -19.31 -60.70 25.79
C ARG A 257 -20.36 -59.62 26.03
N HIS A 258 -21.36 -59.88 26.88
CA HIS A 258 -22.39 -58.90 27.20
C HIS A 258 -21.81 -57.68 27.94
N MET A 259 -20.82 -57.91 28.80
CA MET A 259 -20.19 -56.84 29.59
C MET A 259 -19.33 -55.91 28.72
N PHE A 260 -18.54 -56.46 27.77
CA PHE A 260 -17.76 -55.64 26.83
C PHE A 260 -18.64 -54.86 25.85
N PHE A 261 -19.76 -55.42 25.40
CA PHE A 261 -20.69 -54.73 24.52
C PHE A 261 -21.39 -53.55 25.22
N VAL A 262 -21.81 -53.75 26.47
CA VAL A 262 -22.40 -52.68 27.30
C VAL A 262 -21.36 -51.60 27.61
N CYS A 263 -20.12 -51.95 27.97
CA CYS A 263 -19.06 -50.96 28.21
C CYS A 263 -18.71 -50.15 26.96
N PHE A 264 -18.71 -50.75 25.77
CA PHE A 264 -18.43 -50.05 24.51
C PHE A 264 -19.57 -49.08 24.14
N LEU A 265 -20.83 -49.51 24.26
CA LEU A 265 -22.00 -48.65 24.03
C LEU A 265 -22.05 -47.46 25.00
N VAL A 266 -21.78 -47.68 26.29
CA VAL A 266 -21.76 -46.60 27.30
C VAL A 266 -20.63 -45.61 27.02
N SER A 267 -19.46 -46.08 26.60
CA SER A 267 -18.33 -45.23 26.22
C SER A 267 -18.62 -44.42 24.95
N PHE A 268 -19.26 -45.05 23.96
CA PHE A 268 -19.61 -44.41 22.69
C PHE A 268 -20.68 -43.32 22.87
N VAL A 269 -21.72 -43.59 23.66
CA VAL A 269 -22.77 -42.61 23.98
C VAL A 269 -22.20 -41.43 24.78
N SER A 270 -21.32 -41.69 25.75
CA SER A 270 -20.66 -40.63 26.54
C SER A 270 -19.77 -39.74 25.68
N PHE A 271 -19.03 -40.34 24.74
CA PHE A 271 -18.19 -39.61 23.80
C PHE A 271 -19.02 -38.77 22.81
N PHE A 272 -20.14 -39.29 22.32
CA PHE A 272 -21.05 -38.56 21.43
C PHE A 272 -21.69 -37.35 22.13
N LEU A 273 -22.08 -37.50 23.41
CA LEU A 273 -22.59 -36.40 24.23
C LEU A 273 -21.52 -35.34 24.53
N LEU A 274 -20.25 -35.74 24.69
CA LEU A 274 -19.13 -34.82 24.87
C LEU A 274 -18.85 -33.98 23.61
N ILE A 275 -18.83 -34.62 22.43
CA ILE A 275 -18.68 -33.91 21.15
C ILE A 275 -19.83 -32.93 20.92
N ARG A 276 -21.07 -33.34 21.22
CA ARG A 276 -22.24 -32.48 21.07
C ARG A 276 -22.22 -31.25 21.99
N ARG A 277 -21.57 -31.38 23.16
CA ARG A 277 -21.35 -30.26 24.10
C ARG A 277 -20.27 -29.31 23.60
N ILE A 278 -19.19 -29.85 23.03
CA ILE A 278 -18.07 -29.06 22.46
C ILE A 278 -18.50 -28.30 21.20
N SER A 279 -19.40 -28.86 20.36
CA SER A 279 -19.88 -28.17 19.15
C SER A 279 -20.99 -27.13 19.40
N SER A 280 -21.36 -26.88 20.65
CA SER A 280 -22.44 -25.96 21.05
C SER A 280 -21.96 -24.72 21.82
N GLN A 281 -20.63 -24.53 21.93
CA GLN A 281 -19.96 -23.30 22.38
C GLN A 281 -19.23 -22.67 21.20
#